data_AF-A0A935P7P8-F1
#
_entry.id   AF-A0A935P7P8-F1
#
_cell.length_a   1.000
_cell.length_b   1.000
_cell.length_c   1.000
_cell.angle_alpha   90.00
_cell.angle_beta   90.00
_cell.angle_gamma   90.00
#
_symmetry.space_group_name_H-M   'P 1'
#
loop_
_entity.id
_entity.type
_entity.pdbx_description
1 polymer ?
#
loop_
_entity_poly.entity_id
_entity_poly.type
_entity_poly.pdbx_seq_one_letter_code
_entity_poly.pdbx_strand_id
1 'polypeptide(L)'
;MRSAISIYYADNEGVFPTVPLGFDRTELITTLTANTKYLQRWVPLSVPKHHGPVWTIDQVAHDDFFAIDAICDGEFVYVAPRTAAAWGKLAIECYHTDLKGSTWSTF
;
A
#
# COMPACT_ATOMS: atom_id res chain seq x y z
N MET A 1 -3.76 -8.95 -1.28
CA MET A 1 -2.80 -8.19 -0.44
C MET A 1 -3.39 -7.83 0.91
N ARG A 2 -4.59 -7.22 1.01
CA ARG A 2 -5.25 -6.98 2.31
C ARG A 2 -5.28 -8.22 3.21
N SER A 3 -5.66 -9.38 2.68
CA SER A 3 -5.64 -10.64 3.42
C SER A 3 -4.24 -11.04 3.93
N ALA A 4 -3.18 -10.81 3.16
CA ALA A 4 -1.82 -11.13 3.59
C ALA A 4 -1.37 -10.23 4.75
N ILE A 5 -1.74 -8.94 4.72
CA ILE A 5 -1.51 -8.01 5.83
C ILE A 5 -2.32 -8.44 7.06
N SER A 6 -3.58 -8.86 6.89
CA SER A 6 -4.40 -9.35 8.00
C SER A 6 -3.84 -10.64 8.63
N ILE A 7 -3.33 -11.57 7.83
CA ILE A 7 -2.68 -12.80 8.33
C ILE A 7 -1.37 -12.45 9.04
N TYR A 8 -0.55 -11.56 8.46
CA TYR A 8 0.64 -11.06 9.13
C TYR A 8 0.28 -10.48 10.50
N TYR A 9 -0.73 -9.62 10.57
CA TYR A 9 -1.18 -9.01 11.82
C TYR A 9 -1.58 -10.07 12.86
N ALA A 10 -2.34 -11.08 12.46
CA ALA A 10 -2.73 -12.18 13.34
C ALA A 10 -1.53 -13.00 13.84
N ASP A 11 -0.58 -13.31 12.96
CA ASP A 11 0.63 -14.08 13.28
C ASP A 11 1.62 -13.31 14.16
N ASN A 12 1.56 -11.98 14.17
CA ASN A 12 2.47 -11.09 14.90
C ASN A 12 1.75 -10.37 16.05
N GLU A 13 0.80 -11.04 16.71
CA GLU A 13 0.17 -10.56 17.96
C GLU A 13 -0.49 -9.18 17.84
N GLY A 14 -1.07 -8.89 16.68
CA GLY A 14 -1.70 -7.61 16.40
C GLY A 14 -0.72 -6.49 16.05
N VAL A 15 0.43 -6.83 15.46
CA VAL A 15 1.41 -5.88 14.93
C VAL A 15 1.39 -5.92 13.41
N PHE A 16 1.09 -4.78 12.77
CA PHE A 16 1.25 -4.65 11.32
C PHE A 16 2.74 -4.50 10.93
N PRO A 17 3.13 -4.77 9.68
CA PRO A 17 4.49 -4.53 9.22
C PRO A 17 4.94 -3.08 9.49
N THR A 18 6.10 -2.92 10.13
CA THR A 18 6.77 -1.62 10.26
C THR A 18 7.92 -1.60 9.28
N VAL A 19 7.92 -0.65 8.37
CA VAL A 19 8.86 -0.57 7.25
C VAL A 19 9.32 0.90 7.06
N PRO A 20 10.52 1.16 6.52
CA PRO A 20 11.05 2.52 6.40
C PRO A 20 10.21 3.41 5.49
N LEU A 21 9.90 4.63 5.94
CA LEU A 21 9.17 5.60 5.13
C LEU A 21 9.92 5.97 3.84
N GLY A 22 9.17 6.30 2.80
CA GLY A 22 9.69 6.80 1.53
C GLY A 22 8.80 6.42 0.35
N PHE A 23 9.16 6.99 -0.80
CA PHE A 23 8.50 6.72 -2.08
C PHE A 23 9.18 5.57 -2.84
N ASP A 24 8.44 4.91 -3.72
CA ASP A 24 8.97 3.87 -4.61
C ASP A 24 9.68 2.71 -3.88
N ARG A 25 9.12 2.29 -2.74
CA ARG A 25 9.78 1.37 -1.81
C ARG A 25 9.38 -0.09 -2.04
N THR A 26 10.13 -1.02 -1.45
CA THR A 26 9.90 -2.48 -1.62
C THR A 26 9.90 -3.28 -0.33
N GLU A 27 10.14 -2.66 0.83
CA GLU A 27 10.33 -3.36 2.10
C GLU A 27 9.06 -4.07 2.58
N LEU A 28 7.88 -3.48 2.38
CA LEU A 28 6.62 -4.17 2.64
C LEU A 28 6.45 -5.38 1.71
N ILE A 29 6.86 -5.26 0.44
CA ILE A 29 6.85 -6.36 -0.52
C ILE A 29 7.74 -7.50 -0.01
N THR A 30 8.99 -7.19 0.34
CA THR A 30 9.94 -8.15 0.91
C THR A 30 9.37 -8.81 2.17
N THR A 31 8.76 -8.03 3.06
CA THR A 31 8.16 -8.55 4.30
C THR A 31 7.05 -9.57 4.04
N LEU A 32 6.15 -9.27 3.09
CA LEU A 32 5.00 -10.14 2.81
C LEU A 32 5.36 -11.34 1.93
N THR A 33 6.41 -11.24 1.11
CA THR A 33 6.88 -12.32 0.23
C THR A 33 7.97 -13.18 0.84
N ALA A 34 8.51 -12.79 2.01
CA ALA A 34 9.54 -13.53 2.72
C ALA A 34 9.14 -15.01 2.91
N ASN A 35 9.98 -15.90 2.38
CA ASN A 35 9.78 -17.36 2.42
C ASN A 35 8.42 -17.84 1.91
N THR A 36 7.75 -17.05 1.07
CA THR A 36 6.39 -17.32 0.55
C THR A 36 5.31 -17.50 1.63
N LYS A 37 5.56 -17.05 2.86
CA LYS A 37 4.67 -17.31 4.00
C LYS A 37 3.30 -16.62 3.85
N TYR A 38 3.29 -15.34 3.51
CA TYR A 38 2.04 -14.55 3.40
C TYR A 38 1.63 -14.31 1.95
N LEU A 39 2.60 -14.15 1.05
CA LEU A 39 2.42 -14.04 -0.39
C LEU A 39 3.46 -14.88 -1.11
N GLN A 40 3.05 -15.65 -2.11
CA GLN A 40 3.99 -16.34 -3.01
C GLN A 40 4.77 -15.35 -3.87
N ARG A 41 4.09 -14.29 -4.34
CA ARG A 41 4.69 -13.20 -5.13
C ARG A 41 3.88 -11.92 -4.95
N TRP A 42 4.54 -10.78 -5.15
CA TRP A 42 3.86 -9.50 -5.32
C TRP A 42 3.18 -9.44 -6.68
N VAL A 43 2.06 -8.72 -6.75
CA VAL A 43 1.35 -8.43 -8.00
C VAL A 43 1.37 -6.91 -8.17
N PRO A 44 1.82 -6.39 -9.31
CA PRO A 44 1.90 -4.95 -9.51
C PRO A 44 0.49 -4.36 -9.51
N LEU A 45 0.38 -3.12 -9.03
CA LEU A 45 -0.85 -2.37 -9.26
C LEU A 45 -0.85 -1.88 -10.70
N SER A 46 -1.99 -1.97 -11.36
CA SER A 46 -2.20 -1.25 -12.60
C SER A 46 -3.57 -0.61 -12.52
N VAL A 47 -3.64 0.66 -12.88
CA VAL A 47 -4.88 1.42 -13.00
C VAL A 47 -5.14 1.60 -14.50
N PRO A 48 -6.00 0.76 -15.12
CA PRO A 48 -6.21 0.78 -16.56
C PRO A 48 -6.54 2.19 -17.07
N LYS A 49 -5.92 2.57 -18.19
CA LYS A 49 -6.04 3.88 -18.85
C LYS A 49 -5.32 5.06 -18.16
N HIS A 50 -4.79 4.86 -16.96
CA HIS A 50 -4.15 5.93 -16.19
C HIS A 50 -2.70 5.61 -15.86
N HIS A 51 -2.43 4.41 -15.32
CA HIS A 51 -1.11 3.99 -14.87
C HIS A 51 -0.78 2.59 -15.37
N GLY A 52 0.46 2.42 -15.85
CA GLY A 52 1.02 1.12 -16.17
C GLY A 52 1.18 0.24 -14.92
N PRO A 53 1.67 -0.99 -15.06
CA PRO A 53 1.99 -1.82 -13.90
C PRO A 53 3.12 -1.21 -13.06
N VAL A 54 2.84 -0.89 -11.79
CA VAL A 54 3.81 -0.38 -10.81
C VAL A 54 4.13 -1.47 -9.78
N TRP A 55 5.42 -1.66 -9.53
CA TRP A 55 5.97 -2.74 -8.69
C TRP A 55 6.47 -2.26 -7.34
N THR A 56 6.29 -0.98 -7.05
CA THR A 56 6.69 -0.30 -5.83
C THR A 56 5.48 0.00 -4.95
N ILE A 57 5.77 0.47 -3.73
CA ILE A 57 4.80 0.92 -2.75
C ILE A 57 5.33 2.16 -2.07
N ASP A 58 4.47 3.14 -1.90
CA ASP A 58 4.69 4.28 -1.04
C ASP A 58 4.47 3.95 0.44
N GLN A 59 5.47 4.24 1.26
CA GLN A 59 5.46 3.97 2.70
C GLN A 59 5.40 5.29 3.44
N VAL A 60 4.24 5.56 4.05
CA VAL A 60 3.87 6.91 4.47
C VAL A 60 3.53 7.00 5.95
N ALA A 61 3.63 8.21 6.51
CA ALA A 61 3.42 8.44 7.93
C ALA A 61 1.96 8.70 8.32
N HIS A 62 1.11 9.08 7.38
CA HIS A 62 -0.30 9.42 7.59
C HIS A 62 -1.14 8.98 6.39
N ASP A 63 -2.47 9.06 6.53
CA ASP A 63 -3.40 8.53 5.53
C ASP A 63 -3.97 9.58 4.57
N ASP A 64 -3.45 10.80 4.63
CA ASP A 64 -3.63 11.81 3.58
C ASP A 64 -2.69 11.53 2.41
N PHE A 65 -3.05 10.51 1.62
CA PHE A 65 -2.23 10.04 0.50
C PHE A 65 -2.02 11.12 -0.57
N PHE A 66 -3.00 12.01 -0.75
CA PHE A 66 -2.93 13.12 -1.68
C PHE A 66 -1.84 14.14 -1.33
N ALA A 67 -1.65 14.42 -0.04
CA ALA A 67 -0.62 15.35 0.40
C ALA A 67 0.80 14.75 0.34
N ILE A 68 0.92 13.43 0.24
CA ILE A 68 2.19 12.72 0.34
C ILE A 68 2.84 12.55 -1.03
N ASP A 69 2.07 12.17 -2.04
CA ASP A 69 2.53 12.18 -3.42
C ASP A 69 1.52 12.85 -4.36
N ALA A 70 1.90 14.00 -4.92
CA ALA A 70 1.05 14.75 -5.85
C ALA A 70 1.13 14.24 -7.29
N ILE A 71 2.03 13.28 -7.57
CA ILE A 71 2.36 12.83 -8.93
C ILE A 71 1.35 11.80 -9.43
N CYS A 72 0.61 11.15 -8.53
CA CYS A 72 -0.42 10.15 -8.84
C CYS A 72 0.20 8.98 -9.59
N ASP A 73 1.15 8.26 -9.01
CA ASP A 73 1.88 7.25 -9.78
C ASP A 73 1.08 5.94 -9.99
N GLY A 74 -0.06 5.78 -9.33
CA GLY A 74 -0.95 4.64 -9.52
C GLY A 74 -0.46 3.39 -8.82
N GLU A 75 0.24 3.56 -7.71
CA GLU A 75 0.82 2.49 -6.89
C GLU A 75 0.05 2.21 -5.61
N PHE A 76 0.54 1.28 -4.79
CA PHE A 76 -0.02 1.09 -3.46
C PHE A 76 0.61 2.08 -2.49
N VAL A 77 -0.19 2.56 -1.54
CA VAL A 77 0.29 3.35 -0.42
C VAL A 77 -0.04 2.66 0.89
N TYR A 78 0.94 2.60 1.79
CA TYR A 78 0.89 1.89 3.06
C TYR A 78 1.27 2.79 4.23
N VAL A 79 0.41 2.88 5.24
CA VAL A 79 0.69 3.62 6.47
C VAL A 79 1.52 2.76 7.41
N ALA A 80 2.82 3.03 7.47
CA ALA A 80 3.82 2.18 8.12
C ALA A 80 4.06 2.40 9.62
N PRO A 81 3.99 3.64 10.16
CA PRO A 81 4.33 3.87 11.57
C PRO A 81 3.26 3.35 12.51
N ARG A 82 3.67 2.59 13.53
CA ARG A 82 2.81 2.16 14.64
C ARG A 82 2.12 3.30 15.39
N THR A 83 2.70 4.49 15.35
CA THR A 83 2.15 5.69 15.97
C THR A 83 1.03 6.34 15.17
N ALA A 84 0.83 5.94 13.91
CA ALA A 84 -0.24 6.47 13.08
C ALA A 84 -1.58 5.82 13.43
N ALA A 85 -2.64 6.63 13.55
CA ALA A 85 -4.00 6.11 13.78
C ALA A 85 -4.46 5.15 12.68
N ALA A 86 -3.95 5.34 11.46
CA ALA A 86 -4.24 4.52 10.30
C ALA A 86 -3.18 3.43 10.03
N TRP A 87 -2.32 3.08 11.01
CA TRP A 87 -1.30 2.06 10.84
C TRP A 87 -1.86 0.76 10.26
N GLY A 88 -1.18 0.21 9.24
CA GLY A 88 -1.64 -0.99 8.53
C GLY A 88 -2.61 -0.72 7.39
N LYS A 89 -3.07 0.53 7.20
CA LYS A 89 -3.92 0.91 6.06
C LYS A 89 -3.14 0.76 4.76
N LEU A 90 -3.76 0.10 3.79
CA LEU A 90 -3.28 -0.06 2.42
C LEU A 90 -4.33 0.51 1.46
N ALA A 91 -3.96 1.49 0.65
CA ALA A 91 -4.83 2.10 -0.34
C ALA A 91 -4.17 2.13 -1.71
N ILE A 92 -4.96 2.49 -2.73
CA ILE A 92 -4.47 2.77 -4.08
C ILE A 92 -4.16 4.24 -4.18
N GLU A 93 -2.94 4.60 -4.52
CA GLU A 93 -2.55 5.98 -4.73
C GLU A 93 -2.89 6.40 -6.16
N CYS A 94 -4.16 6.75 -6.36
CA CYS A 94 -4.65 7.24 -7.65
C CYS A 94 -5.77 8.26 -7.43
N TYR A 95 -5.61 9.43 -8.04
CA TYR A 95 -6.55 10.55 -7.90
C TYR A 95 -7.59 10.60 -9.02
N HIS A 96 -7.54 9.66 -9.95
CA HIS A 96 -8.56 9.52 -10.97
C HIS A 96 -9.87 9.02 -10.36
N THR A 97 -10.98 9.52 -10.90
CA THR A 97 -12.31 9.09 -10.50
C THR A 97 -12.74 7.86 -11.29
N ASP A 98 -13.44 6.93 -10.63
CA ASP A 98 -14.15 5.86 -11.32
C ASP A 98 -15.32 6.41 -12.17
N LEU A 99 -16.03 5.50 -12.85
CA LEU A 99 -17.21 5.86 -13.66
C LEU A 99 -18.37 6.48 -12.86
N LYS A 100 -18.30 6.45 -11.52
CA LYS A 100 -19.29 7.02 -10.60
C LYS A 100 -18.79 8.32 -9.97
N GLY A 101 -17.61 8.81 -10.33
CA GLY A 101 -17.02 10.04 -9.79
C GLY A 101 -16.27 9.86 -8.46
N SER A 102 -16.05 8.63 -8.00
CA SER A 102 -15.33 8.37 -6.74
C SER A 102 -13.83 8.22 -6.99
N THR A 103 -13.01 8.93 -6.21
CA THR A 103 -11.54 8.85 -6.31
C THR A 103 -11.03 7.50 -5.83
N TRP A 104 -10.14 6.86 -6.60
CA TRP A 104 -9.64 5.51 -6.29
C TRP A 104 -8.91 5.42 -4.96
N SER A 105 -8.24 6.49 -4.53
CA SER A 105 -7.58 6.58 -3.21
C SER A 105 -8.50 6.55 -2.00
N THR A 106 -9.83 6.52 -2.20
CA THR A 106 -10.81 6.36 -1.13
C THR A 106 -11.16 4.90 -0.80
N PHE A 107 -10.62 3.92 -1.53
CA PHE A 107 -10.94 2.48 -1.36
C PHE A 107 -9.88 1.66 -0.61
#